data_AF-A0A3B0UIE2-F1
#
_entry.id   AF-A0A3B0UIE2-F1
#
_cell.length_a   1.000
_cell.length_b   1.000
_cell.length_c   1.000
_cell.angle_alpha   90.00
_cell.angle_beta   90.00
_cell.angle_gamma   90.00
#
_symmetry.space_group_name_H-M   'P 1'
#
loop_
_entity.id
_entity.type
_entity.pdbx_description
1 polymer ?
#
loop_
_entity_poly.entity_id
_entity_poly.type
_entity_poly.pdbx_seq_one_letter_code
_entity_poly.pdbx_strand_id
1 'polypeptide(L)'
;MVYDTIFMMNKKLLQYLLEFIPVVKSMFFAVLVIIAISLSVAVLGVGGGWVISNATSGWAWTAAFAVGSLIFIVWKSISMRLKKTDLIKSEFITIAAHRIRTPLTRVNWMISEIVAESGLGKENKLAVSIREIMNDLVKASNNLLNAAEAGKSSLYYDYMFEKGQFANLVRQVVSEYSSGARQKDINISVDVTEKLPELSLDKE
;
A
#
# COMPACT_ATOMS: atom_id res chain seq x y z
N MET A 1 20.75 -4.65 -37.86
CA MET A 1 20.90 -3.42 -37.06
C MET A 1 19.66 -2.53 -37.15
N VAL A 2 19.23 -2.03 -38.33
CA VAL A 2 18.02 -1.17 -38.45
C VAL A 2 16.71 -1.86 -38.04
N TYR A 3 16.54 -3.14 -38.37
CA TYR A 3 15.35 -3.92 -37.99
C TYR A 3 15.20 -4.11 -36.46
N ASP A 4 16.30 -4.34 -35.74
CA ASP A 4 16.27 -4.45 -34.28
C ASP A 4 15.91 -3.13 -33.61
N THR A 5 16.39 -2.00 -34.16
CA THR A 5 16.07 -0.67 -33.63
C THR A 5 14.58 -0.35 -33.82
N ILE A 6 13.99 -0.69 -34.97
CA ILE A 6 12.56 -0.49 -35.25
C ILE A 6 11.70 -1.40 -34.36
N PHE A 7 12.10 -2.66 -34.17
CA PHE A 7 11.40 -3.60 -33.29
C PHE A 7 11.44 -3.17 -31.82
N MET A 8 12.61 -2.74 -31.33
CA MET A 8 12.78 -2.19 -29.98
C MET A 8 11.98 -0.90 -29.77
N MET A 9 11.93 -0.02 -30.78
CA MET A 9 11.15 1.22 -30.72
C MET A 9 9.64 0.95 -30.67
N ASN A 10 9.15 -0.02 -31.45
CA ASN A 10 7.74 -0.41 -31.45
C ASN A 10 7.32 -1.07 -30.12
N LYS A 11 8.19 -1.89 -29.53
CA LYS A 11 7.95 -2.50 -28.20
C LYS A 11 7.87 -1.45 -27.09
N LYS A 12 8.76 -0.45 -27.11
CA LYS A 12 8.71 0.69 -26.18
C LYS A 12 7.44 1.53 -26.37
N LEU A 13 7.04 1.79 -27.62
CA LEU A 13 5.79 2.49 -27.95
C LEU A 13 4.57 1.74 -27.41
N LEU A 14 4.53 0.42 -27.59
CA LEU A 14 3.44 -0.42 -27.07
C LEU A 14 3.37 -0.38 -25.54
N GLN A 15 4.52 -0.40 -24.86
CA GLN A 15 4.60 -0.30 -23.41
C GLN A 15 4.12 1.07 -22.89
N TYR A 16 4.54 2.16 -23.54
CA TYR A 16 4.03 3.50 -23.23
C TYR A 16 2.51 3.61 -23.43
N LEU A 17 1.97 3.03 -24.51
CA LEU A 17 0.54 3.02 -24.75
C LEU A 17 -0.22 2.24 -23.68
N LEU A 18 0.31 1.09 -23.24
CA LEU A 18 -0.28 0.28 -22.18
C LEU A 18 -0.31 0.99 -20.82
N GLU A 19 0.74 1.74 -20.49
CA GLU A 19 0.79 2.57 -19.27
C GLU A 19 -0.15 3.78 -19.32
N PHE A 20 -0.44 4.29 -20.53
CA PHE A 20 -1.36 5.43 -20.72
C PHE A 20 -2.84 5.06 -20.63
N ILE A 21 -3.25 3.85 -21.04
CA ILE A 21 -4.65 3.38 -21.02
C ILE A 21 -5.36 3.60 -19.67
N PRO A 22 -4.81 3.22 -18.50
CA PRO A 22 -5.50 3.42 -17.22
C PRO A 22 -5.66 4.90 -16.86
N VAL A 23 -4.70 5.75 -17.22
CA VAL A 23 -4.74 7.19 -16.96
C VAL A 23 -5.84 7.85 -17.80
N VAL A 24 -5.87 7.55 -19.10
CA VAL A 24 -6.90 8.06 -20.03
C VAL A 24 -8.30 7.63 -19.59
N LYS A 25 -8.46 6.37 -19.15
CA LYS A 25 -9.73 5.85 -18.62
C LYS A 25 -10.21 6.62 -17.39
N SER A 26 -9.29 6.98 -16.48
CA SER A 26 -9.61 7.77 -15.29
C SER A 26 -10.00 9.20 -15.63
N MET A 27 -9.31 9.85 -16.58
CA MET A 27 -9.65 11.20 -17.04
C MET A 27 -11.03 11.23 -17.71
N PHE A 28 -11.33 10.24 -18.55
CA PHE A 28 -12.64 10.14 -19.21
C PHE A 28 -13.79 9.98 -18.21
N PHE A 29 -13.60 9.16 -17.18
CA PHE A 29 -14.59 9.00 -16.10
C PHE A 29 -14.80 10.30 -15.31
N ALA A 30 -13.73 11.06 -15.02
CA ALA A 30 -13.84 12.34 -14.34
C ALA A 30 -14.65 13.37 -15.17
N VAL A 31 -14.42 13.44 -16.48
CA VAL A 31 -15.18 14.29 -17.39
C VAL A 31 -16.66 13.88 -17.41
N LEU A 32 -16.98 12.58 -17.47
CA LEU A 32 -18.36 12.09 -17.39
C LEU A 32 -19.06 12.49 -16.08
N VAL A 33 -18.35 12.45 -14.95
CA VAL A 33 -18.89 12.87 -13.65
C VAL A 33 -19.19 14.37 -13.66
N ILE A 34 -18.30 15.21 -14.19
CA ILE A 34 -18.51 16.65 -14.30
C ILE A 34 -19.72 16.96 -15.20
N ILE A 35 -19.83 16.27 -16.34
CA ILE A 35 -20.99 16.39 -17.23
C ILE A 35 -22.26 15.99 -16.50
N ALA A 36 -22.27 14.87 -15.77
CA ALA A 36 -23.43 14.42 -15.01
C ALA A 36 -23.86 15.41 -13.91
N ILE A 37 -22.89 16.02 -13.21
CA ILE A 37 -23.14 17.06 -12.21
C ILE A 37 -23.72 18.31 -12.88
N SER A 38 -23.13 18.76 -13.99
CA SER A 38 -23.58 19.92 -14.75
C SER A 38 -25.00 19.72 -15.31
N LEU A 39 -25.29 18.53 -15.84
CA LEU A 39 -26.63 18.16 -16.31
C LEU A 39 -27.65 18.15 -15.16
N SER A 40 -27.26 17.61 -14.00
CA SER A 40 -28.12 17.57 -12.80
C SER A 40 -28.45 18.99 -12.32
N VAL A 41 -27.48 19.91 -12.32
CA VAL A 41 -27.69 21.33 -11.98
C VAL A 41 -28.58 22.03 -13.01
N ALA A 42 -28.38 21.76 -14.31
CA ALA A 42 -29.23 22.31 -15.36
C ALA A 42 -30.68 21.82 -15.27
N VAL A 43 -30.89 20.54 -14.93
CA VAL A 43 -32.22 19.95 -14.69
C VAL A 43 -32.88 20.60 -13.47
N LEU A 44 -32.14 20.91 -12.40
CA LEU A 44 -32.68 21.66 -11.27
C LEU A 44 -33.10 23.09 -11.65
N GLY A 45 -32.30 23.78 -12.46
CA GLY A 45 -32.59 25.16 -12.87
C GLY A 45 -33.79 25.28 -13.82
N VAL A 46 -33.80 24.48 -14.89
CA VAL A 46 -34.87 24.52 -15.92
C VAL A 46 -36.09 23.72 -15.47
N GLY A 47 -35.87 22.52 -14.94
CA GLY A 47 -36.93 21.65 -14.45
C GLY A 47 -37.62 22.22 -13.22
N GLY A 48 -36.90 22.92 -12.34
CA GLY A 48 -37.50 23.61 -11.19
C GLY A 48 -38.54 24.65 -11.60
N GLY A 49 -38.24 25.49 -12.59
CA GLY A 49 -39.18 26.51 -13.09
C GLY A 49 -40.40 25.93 -13.80
N TRP A 50 -40.22 24.86 -14.58
CA TRP A 50 -41.32 24.16 -15.25
C TRP A 50 -42.21 23.40 -14.27
N VAL A 51 -41.62 22.74 -13.27
CA VAL A 51 -42.36 22.03 -12.21
C VAL A 51 -43.15 23.01 -11.33
N ILE A 52 -42.57 24.16 -10.95
CA ILE A 52 -43.28 25.16 -10.14
C ILE A 52 -44.45 25.81 -10.89
N SER A 53 -44.33 25.98 -12.22
CA SER A 53 -45.37 26.63 -13.04
C SER A 53 -46.46 25.70 -13.57
N ASN A 54 -46.16 24.40 -13.77
CA ASN A 54 -47.10 23.44 -14.36
C ASN A 54 -47.63 22.39 -13.35
N ALA A 55 -46.97 22.17 -12.20
CA ALA A 55 -47.41 21.17 -11.24
C ALA A 55 -48.44 21.73 -10.25
N THR A 56 -49.72 21.54 -10.57
CA THR A 56 -50.74 21.38 -9.53
C THR A 56 -50.53 20.00 -8.89
N SER A 57 -50.48 19.89 -7.56
CA SER A 57 -50.41 18.64 -6.79
C SER A 57 -49.01 18.05 -6.56
N GLY A 58 -48.63 17.99 -5.27
CA GLY A 58 -48.23 16.78 -4.55
C GLY A 58 -47.08 15.91 -5.04
N TRP A 59 -46.50 16.09 -6.22
CA TRP A 59 -45.42 15.25 -6.77
C TRP A 59 -44.13 16.03 -7.01
N ALA A 60 -44.15 17.37 -6.91
CA ALA A 60 -42.98 18.24 -7.10
C ALA A 60 -41.82 17.91 -6.14
N TRP A 61 -42.10 17.49 -4.91
CA TRP A 61 -41.07 17.08 -3.94
C TRP A 61 -40.28 15.85 -4.41
N THR A 62 -40.89 14.93 -5.16
CA THR A 62 -40.23 13.70 -5.62
C THR A 62 -39.08 13.97 -6.59
N ALA A 63 -39.18 15.02 -7.42
CA ALA A 63 -38.11 15.44 -8.31
C ALA A 63 -36.88 15.94 -7.54
N ALA A 64 -37.09 16.72 -6.47
CA ALA A 64 -36.00 17.18 -5.61
C ALA A 64 -35.30 16.02 -4.88
N PHE A 65 -36.06 15.04 -4.38
CA PHE A 65 -35.51 13.83 -3.77
C PHE A 65 -34.73 12.97 -4.76
N ALA A 66 -35.21 12.84 -6.01
CA ALA A 66 -34.51 12.09 -7.05
C ALA A 66 -33.13 12.69 -7.36
N VAL A 67 -33.06 14.02 -7.50
CA VAL A 67 -31.78 14.71 -7.74
C VAL A 67 -30.86 14.62 -6.52
N GLY A 68 -31.37 14.79 -5.30
CA GLY A 68 -30.60 14.63 -4.08
C GLY A 68 -30.02 13.22 -3.93
N SER A 69 -30.79 12.18 -4.30
CA SER A 69 -30.32 10.79 -4.28
C SER A 69 -29.19 10.55 -5.29
N LEU A 70 -29.30 11.09 -6.51
CA LEU A 70 -28.24 11.01 -7.51
C LEU A 70 -26.93 11.67 -7.02
N ILE A 71 -27.03 12.88 -6.44
CA ILE A 71 -25.87 13.58 -5.87
C ILE A 71 -25.26 12.74 -4.74
N PHE A 72 -26.08 12.17 -3.86
CA PHE A 72 -25.61 11.32 -2.75
C PHE A 72 -24.90 10.06 -3.24
N ILE A 73 -25.43 9.39 -4.28
CA ILE A 73 -24.81 8.19 -4.87
C ILE A 73 -23.45 8.53 -5.50
N VAL A 74 -23.38 9.62 -6.26
CA VAL A 74 -22.12 10.09 -6.86
C VAL A 74 -21.11 10.46 -5.78
N TRP A 75 -21.54 11.23 -4.78
CA TRP A 75 -20.72 11.61 -3.62
C TRP A 75 -20.16 10.39 -2.89
N LYS A 76 -21.02 9.40 -2.59
CA LYS A 76 -20.63 8.15 -1.94
C LYS A 76 -19.64 7.36 -2.79
N SER A 77 -19.87 7.25 -4.11
CA SER A 77 -18.98 6.55 -5.05
C SER A 77 -17.57 7.15 -5.07
N ILE A 78 -17.48 8.49 -5.14
CA ILE A 78 -16.21 9.22 -5.10
C ILE A 78 -15.52 9.03 -3.75
N SER A 79 -16.25 9.21 -2.64
CA SER A 79 -15.70 9.07 -1.28
C SER A 79 -15.15 7.67 -1.02
N MET A 80 -15.85 6.61 -1.47
CA MET A 80 -15.36 5.24 -1.33
C MET A 80 -14.05 4.99 -2.09
N ARG A 81 -13.90 5.56 -3.30
CA ARG A 81 -12.68 5.42 -4.09
C ARG A 81 -11.51 6.18 -3.47
N LEU A 82 -11.77 7.38 -2.94
CA LEU A 82 -10.76 8.17 -2.21
C LEU A 82 -10.27 7.41 -0.99
N LYS A 83 -11.18 6.91 -0.14
CA LYS A 83 -10.82 6.12 1.06
C LYS A 83 -9.98 4.87 0.73
N LYS A 84 -10.35 4.13 -0.32
CA LYS A 84 -9.56 2.96 -0.76
C LYS A 84 -8.15 3.35 -1.21
N THR A 85 -8.02 4.48 -1.91
CA THR A 85 -6.72 4.98 -2.38
C THR A 85 -5.84 5.41 -1.22
N ASP A 86 -6.40 6.13 -0.25
CA ASP A 86 -5.69 6.54 0.95
C ASP A 86 -5.29 5.34 1.81
N LEU A 87 -6.15 4.31 1.85
CA LEU A 87 -5.86 3.06 2.54
C LEU A 87 -4.64 2.36 1.96
N ILE A 88 -4.64 2.13 0.65
CA ILE A 88 -3.55 1.45 -0.07
C ILE A 88 -2.25 2.25 0.02
N LYS A 89 -2.30 3.59 -0.10
CA LYS A 89 -1.11 4.45 0.05
C LYS A 89 -0.48 4.31 1.44
N SER A 90 -1.31 4.37 2.49
CA SER A 90 -0.86 4.21 3.88
C SER A 90 -0.24 2.82 4.12
N GLU A 91 -0.86 1.74 3.63
CA GLU A 91 -0.32 0.38 3.72
C GLU A 91 1.01 0.23 2.99
N PHE A 92 1.12 0.75 1.77
CA PHE A 92 2.36 0.74 1.02
C PHE A 92 3.49 1.46 1.78
N ILE A 93 3.22 2.64 2.34
CA ILE A 93 4.20 3.42 3.10
C ILE A 93 4.63 2.66 4.37
N THR A 94 3.69 2.08 5.10
CA THR A 94 3.97 1.27 6.30
C THR A 94 4.86 0.07 5.98
N ILE A 95 4.52 -0.71 4.96
CA ILE A 95 5.31 -1.89 4.54
C ILE A 95 6.70 -1.46 4.08
N ALA A 96 6.79 -0.41 3.26
CA ALA A 96 8.06 0.11 2.78
C ALA A 96 8.96 0.57 3.94
N ALA A 97 8.41 1.32 4.91
CA ALA A 97 9.14 1.75 6.10
C ALA A 97 9.67 0.56 6.91
N HIS A 98 8.83 -0.44 7.16
CA HIS A 98 9.23 -1.64 7.91
C HIS A 98 10.37 -2.39 7.20
N ARG A 99 10.22 -2.60 5.88
CA ARG A 99 11.23 -3.27 5.05
C ARG A 99 12.53 -2.48 4.91
N ILE A 100 12.51 -1.15 5.08
CA ILE A 100 13.71 -0.29 5.08
C ILE A 100 14.41 -0.31 6.45
N ARG A 101 13.64 -0.37 7.55
CA ARG A 101 14.18 -0.40 8.92
C ARG A 101 15.11 -1.59 9.16
N THR A 102 14.75 -2.79 8.68
CA THR A 102 15.53 -4.02 8.85
C THR A 102 16.92 -3.97 8.20
N PRO A 103 17.09 -3.64 6.90
CA PRO A 103 18.40 -3.48 6.29
C PRO A 103 19.18 -2.29 6.87
N LEU A 104 18.53 -1.16 7.20
CA LEU A 104 19.20 -0.04 7.89
C LEU A 104 19.78 -0.48 9.24
N THR A 105 19.01 -1.23 10.02
CA THR A 105 19.49 -1.77 11.29
C THR A 105 20.72 -2.65 11.07
N ARG A 106 20.68 -3.56 10.09
CA ARG A 106 21.82 -4.43 9.72
C ARG A 106 23.07 -3.63 9.34
N VAL A 107 22.91 -2.59 8.51
CA VAL A 107 24.01 -1.71 8.11
C VAL A 107 24.60 -1.00 9.34
N ASN A 108 23.75 -0.52 10.25
CA ASN A 108 24.20 0.11 11.49
C ASN A 108 24.99 -0.85 12.39
N TRP A 109 24.61 -2.13 12.45
CA TRP A 109 25.37 -3.17 13.15
C TRP A 109 26.74 -3.40 12.51
N MET A 110 26.79 -3.59 11.18
CA MET A 110 28.05 -3.79 10.46
C MET A 110 29.02 -2.61 10.64
N ILE A 111 28.52 -1.39 10.56
CA ILE A 111 29.33 -0.19 10.82
C ILE A 111 29.81 -0.17 12.27
N SER A 112 28.94 -0.48 13.23
CA SER A 112 29.29 -0.49 14.65
C SER A 112 30.39 -1.50 14.96
N GLU A 113 30.36 -2.66 14.31
CA GLU A 113 31.34 -3.74 14.42
C GLU A 113 32.69 -3.34 13.80
N ILE A 114 32.70 -2.82 12.58
CA ILE A 114 33.91 -2.29 11.92
C ILE A 114 34.58 -1.21 12.78
N VAL A 115 33.78 -0.32 13.37
CA VAL A 115 34.27 0.76 14.23
C VAL A 115 34.85 0.23 15.54
N ALA A 116 34.28 -0.84 16.09
CA ALA A 116 34.78 -1.49 17.30
C ALA A 116 36.10 -2.22 17.05
N GLU A 117 36.21 -2.98 15.95
CA GLU A 117 37.43 -3.73 15.59
C GLU A 117 38.60 -2.83 15.20
N SER A 118 38.34 -1.71 14.53
CA SER A 118 39.38 -0.78 14.07
C SER A 118 39.92 0.15 15.17
N GLY A 119 39.28 0.20 16.35
CA GLY A 119 39.64 1.13 17.43
C GLY A 119 39.38 2.61 17.11
N LEU A 120 38.72 2.90 15.97
CA LEU A 120 38.54 4.23 15.40
C LEU A 120 37.35 5.02 16.00
N GLY A 121 36.70 4.49 17.03
CA GLY A 121 35.32 4.84 17.39
C GLY A 121 35.02 6.26 17.87
N LYS A 122 36.01 7.03 18.32
CA LYS A 122 35.80 8.44 18.72
C LYS A 122 36.65 9.45 17.95
N GLU A 123 37.77 9.02 17.36
CA GLU A 123 38.68 9.92 16.65
C GLU A 123 38.41 9.99 15.14
N ASN A 124 37.72 9.00 14.58
CA ASN A 124 37.40 8.98 13.16
C ASN A 124 36.09 9.72 12.86
N LYS A 125 36.22 10.93 12.31
CA LYS A 125 35.09 11.76 11.86
C LYS A 125 34.13 11.03 10.92
N LEU A 126 34.62 10.15 10.05
CA LEU A 126 33.76 9.39 9.12
C LEU A 126 32.88 8.39 9.87
N ALA A 127 33.42 7.71 10.89
CA ALA A 127 32.66 6.75 11.69
C ALA A 127 31.52 7.44 12.47
N VAL A 128 31.78 8.63 13.00
CA VAL A 128 30.77 9.45 13.71
C VAL A 128 29.68 9.91 12.73
N SER A 129 30.06 10.49 11.58
CA SER A 129 29.09 10.94 10.57
C SER A 129 28.24 9.80 10.02
N ILE A 130 28.82 8.61 9.81
CA ILE A 130 28.05 7.45 9.35
C ILE A 130 27.03 7.03 10.42
N ARG A 131 27.39 6.99 11.71
CA ARG A 131 26.43 6.69 12.80
C ARG A 131 25.29 7.71 12.87
N GLU A 132 25.60 9.00 12.69
CA GLU A 132 24.60 10.06 12.67
C GLU A 132 23.62 9.87 11.51
N ILE A 133 24.12 9.66 10.29
CA ILE A 133 23.30 9.40 9.09
C ILE A 133 22.41 8.16 9.29
N MET A 134 22.95 7.09 9.86
CA MET A 134 22.17 5.87 10.13
C MET A 134 21.06 6.11 11.14
N ASN A 135 21.35 6.83 12.23
CA ASN A 135 20.33 7.20 13.22
C ASN A 135 19.24 8.08 12.61
N ASP A 136 19.62 9.02 11.75
CA ASP A 136 18.66 9.91 11.06
C ASP A 136 17.79 9.14 10.07
N LEU A 137 18.35 8.16 9.35
CA LEU A 137 17.59 7.27 8.47
C LEU A 137 16.60 6.41 9.25
N VAL A 138 17.00 5.89 10.42
CA VAL A 138 16.09 5.14 11.30
C VAL A 138 14.97 6.06 11.82
N LYS A 139 15.30 7.28 12.26
CA LYS A 139 14.28 8.27 12.68
C LYS A 139 13.34 8.64 11.54
N ALA A 140 13.86 8.88 10.34
CA ALA A 140 13.06 9.20 9.16
C ALA A 140 12.10 8.06 8.81
N SER A 141 12.56 6.81 8.87
CA SER A 141 11.72 5.62 8.69
C SER A 141 10.61 5.55 9.74
N ASN A 142 10.91 5.82 11.01
CA ASN A 142 9.91 5.84 12.09
C ASN A 142 8.90 6.98 11.90
N ASN A 143 9.35 8.17 11.49
CA ASN A 143 8.47 9.30 11.20
C ASN A 143 7.53 9.00 10.03
N LEU A 144 8.02 8.31 9.00
CA LEU A 144 7.22 7.87 7.85
C LEU A 144 6.11 6.90 8.30
N LEU A 145 6.45 5.94 9.18
CA LEU A 145 5.51 5.00 9.77
C LEU A 145 4.46 5.72 10.62
N ASN A 146 4.90 6.58 11.55
CA ASN A 146 4.01 7.36 12.41
C ASN A 146 3.07 8.25 11.59
N ALA A 147 3.54 8.82 10.47
CA ALA A 147 2.70 9.62 9.58
C ALA A 147 1.68 8.77 8.80
N ALA A 148 2.06 7.55 8.39
CA ALA A 148 1.15 6.60 7.76
C ALA A 148 0.07 6.08 8.74
N GLU A 149 0.41 6.00 10.03
CA GLU A 149 -0.47 5.56 11.12
C GLU A 149 -1.32 6.70 11.72
N ALA A 150 -0.86 7.96 11.69
CA ALA A 150 -1.59 9.10 12.28
C ALA A 150 -2.99 9.33 11.68
N GLY A 151 -3.27 8.76 10.50
CA GLY A 151 -4.58 8.79 9.83
C GLY A 151 -5.45 7.53 9.99
N LYS A 152 -4.97 6.48 10.68
CA LYS A 152 -5.68 5.21 10.86
C LYS A 152 -5.49 4.69 12.29
N SER A 153 -6.56 4.23 12.94
CA SER A 153 -6.40 3.45 14.17
C SER A 153 -5.46 2.27 13.90
N SER A 154 -4.46 2.11 14.76
CA SER A 154 -3.35 1.13 14.85
C SER A 154 -3.68 -0.38 14.66
N LEU A 155 -4.78 -0.72 13.98
CA LEU A 155 -5.40 -2.06 14.00
C LEU A 155 -5.10 -2.94 12.78
N TYR A 156 -4.22 -2.54 11.86
CA TYR A 156 -3.98 -3.33 10.63
C TYR A 156 -2.51 -3.73 10.48
N TYR A 157 -2.06 -4.60 11.38
CA TYR A 157 -1.57 -5.88 10.87
C TYR A 157 -2.86 -6.65 10.58
N ASP A 158 -3.33 -6.63 9.33
CA ASP A 158 -4.41 -7.52 8.92
C ASP A 158 -3.79 -8.90 8.95
N TYR A 159 -3.76 -9.52 10.14
CA TYR A 159 -3.19 -10.83 10.28
C TYR A 159 -4.01 -11.74 9.36
N MET A 160 -3.41 -12.18 8.27
CA MET A 160 -4.07 -13.05 7.29
C MET A 160 -4.02 -14.45 7.86
N PHE A 161 -4.85 -14.68 8.88
CA PHE A 161 -4.94 -15.95 9.57
C PHE A 161 -5.48 -17.00 8.60
N GLU A 162 -4.58 -17.86 8.12
CA GLU A 162 -4.94 -19.05 7.38
C GLU A 162 -4.98 -20.25 8.33
N LYS A 163 -5.85 -21.21 8.04
CA LYS A 163 -5.79 -22.50 8.72
C LYS A 163 -4.52 -23.22 8.27
N GLY A 164 -3.56 -23.31 9.18
CA GLY A 164 -2.28 -23.93 8.95
C GLY A 164 -2.01 -25.05 9.95
N GLN A 165 -1.32 -26.10 9.49
CA GLN A 165 -0.72 -27.06 10.39
C GLN A 165 0.61 -26.50 10.89
N PHE A 166 0.70 -26.25 12.20
CA PHE A 166 1.91 -25.73 12.85
C PHE A 166 3.16 -26.57 12.53
N ALA A 167 3.00 -27.89 12.39
CA ALA A 167 4.07 -28.81 11.99
C ALA A 167 4.73 -28.43 10.65
N ASN A 168 3.97 -27.91 9.69
CA ASN A 168 4.51 -27.53 8.38
C ASN A 168 5.34 -26.24 8.46
N LEU A 169 4.90 -25.29 9.29
CA LEU A 169 5.65 -24.05 9.54
C LEU A 169 6.98 -24.35 10.23
N VAL A 170 6.98 -25.21 11.27
CA VAL A 170 8.21 -25.64 11.96
C VAL A 170 9.17 -26.33 11.00
N ARG A 171 8.67 -27.23 10.13
CA ARG A 171 9.52 -27.90 9.12
C ARG A 171 10.10 -26.92 8.11
N GLN A 172 9.32 -25.94 7.65
CA GLN A 172 9.80 -24.92 6.71
C GLN A 172 10.94 -24.11 7.32
N VAL A 173 10.76 -23.57 8.53
CA VAL A 173 11.79 -22.80 9.24
C VAL A 173 13.05 -23.64 9.44
N VAL A 174 12.92 -24.88 9.92
CA VAL A 174 14.07 -25.77 10.12
C VAL A 174 14.81 -26.04 8.80
N SER A 175 14.10 -26.13 7.68
CA SER A 175 14.72 -26.28 6.36
C SER A 175 15.51 -25.04 5.94
N GLU A 176 15.00 -23.84 6.20
CA GLU A 176 15.67 -22.57 5.87
C GLU A 176 16.99 -22.41 6.63
N TYR A 177 17.04 -22.85 7.89
CA TYR A 177 18.24 -22.77 8.72
C TYR A 177 19.18 -23.99 8.59
N SER A 178 18.77 -25.05 7.91
CA SER A 178 19.54 -26.31 7.79
C SER A 178 20.92 -26.12 7.16
N SER A 179 21.05 -25.23 6.18
CA SER A 179 22.32 -24.91 5.52
C SER A 179 23.30 -24.24 6.48
N GLY A 180 22.84 -23.31 7.31
CA GLY A 180 23.66 -22.63 8.30
C GLY A 180 24.05 -23.56 9.47
N ALA A 181 23.14 -24.46 9.87
CA ALA A 181 23.39 -25.43 10.92
C ALA A 181 24.48 -26.44 10.53
N ARG A 182 24.45 -26.96 9.29
CA ARG A 182 25.50 -27.85 8.76
C ARG A 182 26.87 -27.19 8.72
N GLN A 183 26.92 -25.90 8.37
CA GLN A 183 28.18 -25.15 8.29
C GLN A 183 28.83 -24.93 9.67
N LYS A 184 28.04 -25.02 10.75
CA LYS A 184 28.46 -24.85 12.14
C LYS A 184 28.46 -26.16 12.94
N ASP A 185 28.26 -27.30 12.28
CA ASP A 185 28.17 -28.64 12.89
C ASP A 185 27.11 -28.75 14.00
N ILE A 186 26.00 -28.04 13.83
CA ILE A 186 24.86 -28.02 14.76
C ILE A 186 23.81 -29.02 14.29
N ASN A 187 23.45 -29.97 15.16
CA ASN A 187 22.41 -30.95 14.87
C ASN A 187 21.04 -30.44 15.33
N ILE A 188 20.09 -30.26 14.40
CA ILE A 188 18.73 -29.81 14.69
C ILE A 188 17.80 -31.02 14.64
N SER A 189 17.18 -31.35 15.76
CA SER A 189 16.13 -32.38 15.83
C SER A 189 14.77 -31.72 16.07
N VAL A 190 13.76 -32.21 15.37
CA VAL A 190 12.38 -31.72 15.45
C VAL A 190 11.51 -32.90 15.84
N ASP A 191 11.04 -32.90 17.08
CA ASP A 191 10.08 -33.89 17.56
C ASP A 191 8.70 -33.23 17.61
N VAL A 192 7.80 -33.66 16.73
CA VAL A 192 6.46 -33.08 16.57
C VAL A 192 5.44 -34.21 16.52
N THR A 193 4.51 -34.20 17.46
CA THR A 193 3.38 -35.15 17.53
C THR A 193 2.51 -35.05 16.28
N GLU A 194 2.18 -36.20 15.66
CA GLU A 194 1.46 -36.26 14.38
C GLU A 194 0.04 -35.67 14.38
N LYS A 195 -0.56 -35.46 15.55
CA LYS A 195 -1.92 -34.88 15.71
C LYS A 195 -1.86 -33.54 16.43
N LEU A 196 -1.36 -32.52 15.74
CA LEU A 196 -1.55 -31.13 16.17
C LEU A 196 -2.88 -30.59 15.63
N PRO A 197 -3.66 -29.85 16.44
CA PRO A 197 -4.86 -29.18 15.96
C PRO A 197 -4.51 -28.10 14.93
N GLU A 198 -5.41 -27.86 13.97
CA GLU A 198 -5.28 -26.74 13.05
C GLU A 198 -5.34 -25.42 13.84
N LEU A 199 -4.35 -24.56 13.62
CA LEU A 199 -4.28 -23.25 14.24
C LEU A 199 -4.51 -22.19 13.17
N SER A 200 -5.19 -21.11 13.56
CA SER A 200 -5.19 -19.87 12.80
C SER A 200 -3.80 -19.26 12.92
N LEU A 201 -3.03 -19.31 11.84
CA LEU A 201 -1.67 -18.82 11.78
C LEU A 201 -1.58 -17.74 10.70
N ASP A 202 -0.95 -16.63 11.01
CA ASP A 202 -0.48 -15.70 9.98
C ASP A 202 0.87 -16.22 9.44
N LYS A 203 1.04 -16.19 8.12
CA LYS A 203 2.21 -16.73 7.42
C LYS A 203 3.30 -15.68 7.18
N GLU A 204 3.01 -14.39 7.36
CA GLU A 204 4.03 -13.31 7.29
C GLU A 204 4.83 -13.14 8.58
#